data_AF-A0A1V3QLZ6-F1
#
_entry.id   AF-A0A1V3QLZ6-F1
#
_cell.length_a   1.000
_cell.length_b   1.000
_cell.length_c   1.000
_cell.angle_alpha   90.00
_cell.angle_beta   90.00
_cell.angle_gamma   90.00
#
_symmetry.space_group_name_H-M   'P 1'
#
loop_
_entity.id
_entity.type
_entity.pdbx_description
1 polymer ?
#
loop_
_entity_poly.entity_id
_entity_poly.type
_entity_poly.pdbx_seq_one_letter_code
_entity_poly.pdbx_strand_id
1 'polypeptide(L)'
;MSCTATLRQSGGSIILSIPKAIAQTLAVEAGSIVELSVEGRVLSVAPAKRSLADRLAVSPKSPAAWQREESWLTDEPAGRELL
;
A
#
# COMPACT_ATOMS: atom_id res chain seq x y z
N MET A 1 -15.79 -4.72 15.84
CA MET A 1 -16.23 -6.08 15.48
C MET A 1 -15.20 -7.06 15.99
N SER A 2 -15.58 -8.09 16.74
CA SER A 2 -14.66 -9.13 17.22
C SER A 2 -15.16 -10.50 16.76
N CYS A 3 -14.30 -11.29 16.12
CA CYS A 3 -14.60 -12.65 15.74
C CYS A 3 -13.45 -13.59 16.14
N THR A 4 -13.78 -14.83 16.44
CA THR A 4 -12.80 -15.90 16.64
C THR A 4 -12.66 -16.71 15.36
N ALA A 5 -11.44 -17.09 15.00
CA ALA A 5 -11.16 -17.97 13.88
C ALA A 5 -10.17 -19.06 14.31
N THR A 6 -10.27 -20.23 13.69
CA THR A 6 -9.32 -21.32 13.90
C THR A 6 -8.16 -21.23 12.93
N LEU A 7 -7.00 -21.65 13.40
CA LEU A 7 -5.82 -21.81 12.59
C LEU A 7 -5.83 -23.21 11.97
N ARG A 8 -5.45 -23.32 10.68
CA ARG A 8 -5.32 -24.62 10.02
C ARG A 8 -3.90 -24.84 9.51
N GLN A 9 -3.43 -26.08 9.60
CA GLN A 9 -2.15 -26.48 9.02
C GLN A 9 -2.22 -26.47 7.48
N SER A 10 -1.16 -26.03 6.83
CA SER A 10 -0.97 -26.11 5.38
C SER A 10 0.52 -26.29 5.06
N GLY A 11 0.92 -27.51 4.71
CA GLY A 11 2.33 -27.84 4.51
C GLY A 11 3.16 -27.54 5.77
N GLY A 12 4.22 -26.74 5.62
CA GLY A 12 5.05 -26.25 6.73
C GLY A 12 4.54 -24.99 7.43
N SER A 13 3.34 -24.50 7.09
CA SER A 13 2.79 -23.22 7.55
C SER A 13 1.40 -23.35 8.16
N ILE A 14 0.92 -22.26 8.75
CA ILE A 14 -0.44 -22.14 9.29
C ILE A 14 -1.20 -21.06 8.52
N ILE A 15 -2.49 -21.29 8.26
CA ILE A 15 -3.38 -20.34 7.62
C ILE A 15 -4.46 -19.89 8.62
N LEU A 16 -4.66 -18.57 8.68
CA LEU A 16 -5.78 -17.92 9.36
C LEU A 16 -6.87 -17.60 8.33
N SER A 17 -8.06 -18.15 8.52
CA SER A 17 -9.22 -17.80 7.69
C SER A 17 -9.84 -16.49 8.20
N ILE A 18 -9.86 -15.46 7.36
CA ILE A 18 -10.45 -14.16 7.68
C ILE A 18 -11.86 -14.08 7.07
N PRO A 19 -12.91 -13.74 7.83
CA PRO A 19 -14.25 -13.52 7.29
C PRO A 19 -14.26 -12.50 6.14
N LYS A 20 -15.09 -12.76 5.11
CA LYS A 20 -15.17 -11.92 3.89
C LYS A 20 -15.40 -10.43 4.20
N ALA A 21 -16.25 -10.13 5.18
CA ALA A 21 -16.55 -8.75 5.59
C ALA A 21 -15.31 -8.00 6.12
N ILE A 22 -14.41 -8.70 6.83
CA ILE A 22 -13.17 -8.11 7.34
C ILE A 22 -12.18 -7.89 6.18
N ALA A 23 -12.02 -8.86 5.29
CA ALA A 23 -11.18 -8.72 4.10
C ALA A 23 -11.61 -7.52 3.23
N GLN A 24 -12.91 -7.34 3.03
CA GLN A 24 -13.47 -6.20 2.31
C GLN A 24 -13.20 -4.86 3.00
N THR A 25 -13.32 -4.83 4.34
CA THR A 25 -13.03 -3.61 5.13
C THR A 25 -11.57 -3.20 5.02
N LEU A 26 -10.66 -4.17 4.93
CA LEU A 26 -9.23 -3.96 4.72
C LEU A 26 -8.83 -3.76 3.25
N ALA A 27 -9.80 -3.80 2.32
CA ALA A 27 -9.59 -3.72 0.87
C ALA A 27 -8.57 -4.76 0.34
N VAL A 28 -8.60 -5.98 0.88
CA VAL A 28 -7.75 -7.11 0.46
C VAL A 28 -8.57 -8.27 -0.08
N GLU A 29 -7.96 -9.01 -1.00
CA GLU A 29 -8.51 -10.21 -1.63
C GLU A 29 -7.48 -11.35 -1.66
N ALA A 30 -7.89 -12.53 -2.11
CA ALA A 30 -6.98 -13.67 -2.26
C ALA A 30 -5.81 -13.29 -3.21
N GLY A 31 -4.57 -13.52 -2.76
CA GLY A 31 -3.38 -13.12 -3.51
C GLY A 31 -2.91 -11.68 -3.26
N SER A 32 -3.63 -10.88 -2.47
CA SER A 32 -3.14 -9.57 -2.01
C SER A 32 -1.85 -9.72 -1.20
N ILE A 33 -0.92 -8.80 -1.41
CA ILE A 33 0.30 -8.70 -0.61
C ILE A 33 -0.02 -7.94 0.68
N VAL A 34 0.35 -8.52 1.82
CA VAL A 34 0.16 -7.94 3.15
C VAL A 34 1.48 -7.91 3.90
N GLU A 35 1.63 -6.93 4.78
CA GLU A 35 2.68 -6.85 5.78
C GLU A 35 2.20 -7.53 7.06
N LEU A 36 3.07 -8.36 7.63
CA LEU A 36 2.85 -9.03 8.91
C LEU A 36 3.83 -8.45 9.93
N SER A 37 3.34 -8.07 11.10
CA SER A 37 4.17 -7.66 12.22
C SER A 37 3.73 -8.37 13.49
N VAL A 38 4.70 -8.71 14.35
CA VAL A 38 4.46 -9.40 15.62
C VAL A 38 4.95 -8.52 16.76
N GLU A 39 4.06 -8.23 17.69
CA GLU A 39 4.38 -7.51 18.92
C GLU A 39 3.85 -8.31 20.11
N GLY A 40 4.75 -8.98 20.83
CA GLY A 40 4.41 -9.88 21.93
C GLY A 40 3.51 -11.04 21.47
N ARG A 41 2.23 -11.01 21.87
CA ARG A 41 1.22 -12.02 21.50
C ARG A 41 0.24 -11.54 20.43
N VAL A 42 0.51 -10.41 19.80
CA VAL A 42 -0.34 -9.78 18.80
C VAL A 42 0.30 -9.93 17.43
N LEU A 43 -0.43 -10.53 16.49
CA LEU A 43 -0.10 -10.53 15.07
C LEU A 43 -0.95 -9.46 14.38
N SER A 44 -0.30 -8.45 13.81
CA SER A 44 -0.94 -7.40 13.03
C SER A 44 -0.75 -7.67 11.55
N VAL A 45 -1.83 -7.53 10.78
CA VAL A 45 -1.86 -7.69 9.32
C VAL A 45 -2.29 -6.38 8.69
N ALA A 46 -1.45 -5.82 7.83
CA ALA A 46 -1.75 -4.59 7.10
C ALA A 46 -1.64 -4.81 5.59
N PRO A 47 -2.50 -4.22 4.75
CA PRO A 47 -2.29 -4.23 3.31
C PRO A 47 -0.95 -3.59 2.95
N ALA A 48 -0.12 -4.26 2.14
CA ALA A 48 1.21 -3.73 1.79
C ALA A 48 1.12 -2.56 0.79
N LYS A 49 0.10 -2.57 -0.07
CA LYS A 49 -0.15 -1.46 -1.01
C LYS A 49 -0.90 -0.34 -0.28
N ARG A 50 -0.23 0.79 -0.09
CA ARG A 50 -0.86 2.04 0.33
C ARG A 50 -1.84 2.51 -0.74
N SER A 51 -3.05 2.87 -0.33
CA SER A 51 -4.03 3.49 -1.22
C SER A 51 -3.52 4.84 -1.74
N LEU A 52 -4.14 5.38 -2.79
CA LEU A 52 -3.85 6.75 -3.22
C LEU A 52 -4.05 7.74 -2.06
N ALA A 53 -5.10 7.55 -1.26
CA ALA A 53 -5.37 8.38 -0.09
C ALA A 53 -4.23 8.32 0.94
N ASP A 54 -3.71 7.12 1.24
CA ASP A 54 -2.59 6.95 2.18
C ASP A 54 -1.31 7.61 1.67
N ARG A 55 -1.06 7.54 0.35
CA ARG A 55 0.07 8.22 -0.28
C ARG A 55 -0.08 9.74 -0.24
N LEU A 56 -1.28 10.26 -0.49
CA LEU A 56 -1.58 11.69 -0.41
C LEU A 56 -1.50 12.21 1.02
N ALA A 57 -1.91 11.41 2.01
CA ALA A 57 -1.85 11.78 3.43
C ALA A 57 -0.42 12.07 3.91
N VAL A 58 0.57 11.36 3.38
CA VAL A 58 2.00 11.57 3.67
C VAL A 58 2.68 12.56 2.72
N SER A 59 2.00 13.02 1.67
CA SER A 59 2.57 13.95 0.69
C SER A 59 2.57 15.39 1.21
N PRO A 60 3.53 16.24 0.81
CA PRO A 60 3.54 17.65 1.22
C PRO A 60 2.26 18.36 0.76
N LYS A 61 1.56 19.03 1.68
CA LYS A 61 0.26 19.68 1.40
C LYS A 61 0.39 21.02 0.69
N SER A 62 1.58 21.62 0.72
CA SER A 62 1.85 22.91 0.07
C SER A 62 2.59 22.68 -1.25
N PRO A 63 2.14 23.29 -2.36
CA PRO A 63 2.84 23.24 -3.65
C PRO A 63 4.29 23.70 -3.59
N ALA A 64 4.62 24.62 -2.67
CA ALA A 64 5.99 25.11 -2.49
C ALA A 64 6.96 24.05 -1.95
N ALA A 65 6.45 22.98 -1.33
CA ALA A 65 7.23 21.86 -0.81
C ALA A 65 7.32 20.69 -1.80
N TRP A 66 6.75 20.82 -3.00
CA TRP A 66 6.84 19.80 -4.02
C TRP A 66 8.18 19.88 -4.72
N GLN A 67 8.80 18.71 -4.91
CA GLN A 67 10.02 18.62 -5.68
C GLN A 67 9.67 18.82 -7.15
N ARG A 68 9.89 20.03 -7.65
CA ARG A 68 9.80 20.35 -9.07
C ARG A 68 11.21 20.45 -9.62
N GLU A 69 11.47 19.67 -10.66
CA GLU A 69 12.59 19.93 -11.53
C GLU A 69 12.18 21.09 -12.43
N GLU A 70 12.91 22.21 -12.36
CA GLU A 70 12.59 23.43 -13.12
C GLU A 70 13.57 23.64 -14.30
N SER A 71 14.62 22.81 -14.41
CA SER A 71 15.61 22.85 -15.50
C SER A 71 14.98 22.69 -16.89
N TRP A 72 14.01 21.78 -17.02
CA TRP A 72 13.32 21.52 -18.29
C TRP A 72 12.51 22.73 -18.82
N LEU A 73 12.18 23.71 -17.98
CA LEU A 73 11.51 24.94 -18.43
C LEU A 73 12.45 25.83 -19.26
N THR A 74 13.75 25.68 -19.05
CA THR A 74 14.80 26.49 -19.69
C THR A 74 15.67 25.70 -20.65
N ASP A 75 15.46 24.39 -20.76
CA ASP A 75 16.21 23.56 -21.67
C ASP A 75 15.91 23.94 -23.13
N GLU A 76 16.96 23.92 -23.96
CA GLU A 76 16.79 24.17 -25.39
C GLU A 76 16.01 23.03 -26.05
N PRO A 77 15.25 23.32 -27.12
CA PRO A 77 14.60 22.29 -27.90
C PRO A 77 15.58 21.22 -28.38
N ALA A 78 15.41 19.98 -27.93
CA ALA A 78 16.24 18.84 -28.33
C ALA A 78 15.73 18.13 -29.61
N GLY A 79 14.59 18.56 -30.15
CA GLY A 79 13.97 17.99 -31.35
C GLY A 79 14.67 18.41 -32.64
N ARG A 80 14.72 17.52 -33.63
CA ARG A 80 15.18 17.80 -35.01
C ARG A 80 14.02 18.12 -35.96
N GLU A 81 12.91 18.56 -35.39
CA GLU A 81 11.69 18.81 -36.16
C GLU A 81 11.87 20.10 -36.96
N LEU A 82 11.52 20.06 -38.25
CA LEU A 82 11.51 21.24 -39.10
C LEU A 82 10.34 22.13 -38.65
N LEU A 83 10.63 23.38 -38.31
CA LEU A 83 9.63 24.41 -38.00
C LEU A 83 8.83 24.79 -39.25
#